data_AF-A0A0J8GIM1-F1
#
_entry.id   AF-A0A0J8GIM1-F1
#
_cell.length_a   1.000
_cell.length_b   1.000
_cell.length_c   1.000
_cell.angle_alpha   90.00
_cell.angle_beta   90.00
_cell.angle_gamma   90.00
#
_symmetry.space_group_name_H-M   'P 1'
#
loop_
_entity.id
_entity.type
_entity.pdbx_description
1 polymer ?
#
loop_
_entity_poly.entity_id
_entity_poly.type
_entity_poly.pdbx_seq_one_letter_code
_entity_poly.pdbx_strand_id
1 'polypeptide(L)'
;MKKPNGFTLLESVFSLSLLLLVTVFMAPLILSMLKQLDAERDLTTLYQHLADQVDFHDTLPFKKEINGYFIEQINEEEICGWSRKNKKCITLPK
;
A
#
# COMPACT_ATOMS: atom_id res chain seq x y z
N MET A 1 33.00 16.97 46.34
CA MET A 1 33.23 16.51 44.95
C MET A 1 31.93 15.93 44.42
N LYS A 2 31.36 16.48 43.34
CA LYS A 2 30.13 15.97 42.72
C LYS A 2 30.44 14.63 42.04
N LYS A 3 29.76 13.56 42.43
CA LYS A 3 29.83 12.27 41.71
C LYS A 3 29.36 12.51 40.27
N PRO A 4 30.13 12.11 39.24
CA PRO A 4 29.60 12.14 37.89
C PRO A 4 28.46 11.13 37.84
N ASN A 5 27.22 11.62 37.73
CA ASN A 5 26.03 10.81 37.51
C ASN A 5 26.05 10.31 36.04
N GLY A 6 27.05 9.50 35.71
CA GLY A 6 27.17 8.82 34.44
C GLY A 6 26.53 7.44 34.54
N PHE A 7 25.79 7.06 33.51
CA PHE A 7 25.31 5.69 33.33
C PHE A 7 26.49 4.73 33.51
N THR A 8 26.32 3.72 34.35
CA THR A 8 27.33 2.68 34.47
C THR A 8 27.38 1.84 33.20
N LEU A 9 28.54 1.29 32.88
CA LEU A 9 28.73 0.42 31.71
C LEU A 9 27.71 -0.73 31.68
N LEU A 10 27.39 -1.29 32.85
CA LEU A 10 26.38 -2.34 33.01
C LEU A 10 24.96 -1.87 32.65
N GLU A 11 24.55 -0.70 33.15
CA GLU A 11 23.23 -0.12 32.84
C GLU A 11 23.11 0.23 31.35
N SER A 12 24.21 0.63 30.70
CA SER A 12 24.23 0.91 29.27
C SER A 12 24.04 -0.36 28.43
N VAL A 13 24.68 -1.48 28.82
CA VAL A 13 24.50 -2.79 28.17
C VAL A 13 23.09 -3.31 28.37
N PHE A 14 22.53 -3.15 29.57
CA PHE A 14 21.16 -3.57 29.86
C PHE A 14 20.13 -2.76 29.06
N SER A 15 20.33 -1.45 28.97
CA SER A 15 19.48 -0.55 28.18
C SER A 15 19.56 -0.88 26.68
N LEU A 16 20.75 -1.20 26.17
CA LEU A 16 20.95 -1.61 24.78
C LEU A 16 20.28 -2.97 24.50
N SER A 17 20.36 -3.92 25.42
CA SER A 17 19.71 -5.23 25.31
C SER A 17 18.18 -5.11 25.23
N LEU A 18 17.59 -4.26 26.09
CA LEU A 18 16.16 -3.96 26.03
C LEU A 18 15.76 -3.31 24.71
N LEU A 19 16.56 -2.35 24.22
CA LEU A 19 16.31 -1.71 22.93
C LEU A 19 16.40 -2.71 21.76
N LEU A 20 17.39 -3.61 21.78
CA LEU A 20 17.50 -4.69 20.80
C LEU A 20 16.27 -5.60 20.83
N LEU A 21 15.82 -6.00 22.02
CA LEU A 21 14.60 -6.82 22.16
C LEU A 21 13.37 -6.15 21.54
N VAL A 22 13.18 -4.85 21.82
CA VAL A 22 12.06 -4.07 21.26
C VAL A 22 12.17 -3.97 19.74
N THR A 23 13.35 -3.64 19.22
CA THR A 23 13.55 -3.49 17.77
C THR A 23 13.37 -4.80 17.00
N VAL A 24 13.79 -5.94 17.57
CA VAL A 24 13.58 -7.27 16.97
C VAL A 24 12.09 -7.59 16.83
N PHE A 25 11.25 -7.14 17.77
CA PHE A 25 9.81 -7.34 17.69
C PHE A 25 9.11 -6.32 16.77
N MET A 26 9.51 -5.05 16.84
CA MET A 26 8.86 -3.97 16.09
C MET A 26 9.19 -3.98 14.59
N ALA A 27 10.43 -4.32 14.22
CA ALA A 27 10.86 -4.35 12.82
C ALA A 27 10.01 -5.29 11.93
N PRO A 28 9.77 -6.58 12.27
CA PRO A 28 8.94 -7.46 11.45
C PRO A 28 7.48 -7.00 11.39
N LEU A 29 6.95 -6.40 12.46
CA LEU A 29 5.59 -5.85 12.47
C LEU A 29 5.44 -4.71 11.47
N ILE A 30 6.38 -3.74 11.48
CA ILE A 30 6.37 -2.61 10.55
C ILE A 30 6.49 -3.11 9.11
N LEU A 31 7.38 -4.08 8.85
CA LEU A 31 7.52 -4.68 7.52
C LEU A 31 6.24 -5.40 7.06
N SER A 32 5.54 -6.08 7.97
CA SER A 32 4.26 -6.71 7.67
C SER A 32 3.18 -5.68 7.31
N MET A 33 3.09 -4.60 8.10
CA MET A 33 2.14 -3.52 7.84
C MET A 33 2.43 -2.80 6.51
N LEU A 34 3.70 -2.55 6.19
CA LEU A 34 4.10 -1.97 4.90
C LEU A 34 3.66 -2.85 3.72
N LYS A 35 3.83 -4.17 3.83
CA LYS A 35 3.39 -5.10 2.78
C LYS A 35 1.87 -5.09 2.60
N GLN A 36 1.12 -5.02 3.68
CA GLN A 36 -0.35 -4.91 3.63
C GLN A 36 -0.77 -3.59 3.01
N LEU A 37 -0.13 -2.49 3.42
CA LEU A 37 -0.39 -1.16 2.89
C LEU A 37 -0.11 -1.08 1.38
N ASP A 38 0.99 -1.67 0.91
CA ASP A 38 1.29 -1.73 -0.53
C ASP A 38 0.23 -2.50 -1.32
N ALA A 39 -0.30 -3.59 -0.75
CA ALA A 39 -1.35 -4.38 -1.39
C ALA A 39 -2.69 -3.63 -1.44
N GLU A 40 -3.08 -2.98 -0.34
CA GLU A 40 -4.29 -2.16 -0.27
C GLU A 40 -4.18 -0.91 -1.15
N ARG A 41 -3.00 -0.29 -1.20
CA ARG A 41 -2.73 0.86 -2.07
C ARG A 41 -2.91 0.51 -3.55
N ASP A 42 -2.42 -0.64 -4.00
CA ASP A 42 -2.58 -1.06 -5.41
C ASP A 42 -4.06 -1.21 -5.77
N LEU A 43 -4.84 -1.85 -4.90
CA LEU A 43 -6.28 -2.04 -5.12
C LEU A 43 -7.04 -0.72 -5.09
N THR A 44 -6.79 0.14 -4.09
CA THR A 44 -7.46 1.44 -3.98
C THR A 44 -7.16 2.35 -5.16
N THR A 45 -5.90 2.37 -5.64
CA THR A 45 -5.51 3.13 -6.83
C THR A 45 -6.23 2.62 -8.08
N LEU A 46 -6.35 1.29 -8.23
CA LEU A 46 -7.12 0.69 -9.32
C LEU A 46 -8.60 1.11 -9.28
N TYR A 47 -9.22 1.08 -8.10
CA TYR A 47 -10.61 1.53 -7.93
C TYR A 47 -10.80 3.01 -8.24
N GLN A 48 -9.86 3.87 -7.82
CA GLN A 48 -9.90 5.30 -8.16
C GLN A 48 -9.82 5.51 -9.66
N HIS A 49 -8.89 4.85 -10.34
CA HIS A 49 -8.77 4.94 -11.79
C HIS A 49 -10.01 4.42 -12.53
N LEU A 50 -10.62 3.33 -12.04
CA LEU A 50 -11.87 2.84 -12.61
C LEU A 50 -12.99 3.86 -12.42
N ALA A 51 -13.17 4.39 -11.20
CA ALA A 51 -14.18 5.40 -10.89
C ALA A 51 -14.01 6.67 -11.74
N ASP A 52 -12.77 7.16 -11.87
CA ASP A 52 -12.47 8.30 -12.74
C ASP A 52 -12.92 8.02 -14.18
N GLN A 53 -12.65 6.81 -14.71
CA GLN A 53 -13.08 6.47 -16.07
C GLN A 53 -14.59 6.24 -16.22
N VAL A 54 -15.31 5.84 -15.16
CA VAL A 54 -16.78 5.76 -15.20
C VAL A 54 -17.41 7.14 -15.44
N ASP A 55 -16.85 8.18 -14.83
CA ASP A 55 -17.36 9.55 -14.97
C ASP A 55 -17.02 10.17 -16.35
N PHE A 56 -16.03 9.63 -17.06
CA PHE A 56 -15.70 10.04 -18.42
C PHE A 56 -16.43 9.16 -19.44
N HIS A 57 -17.42 9.73 -20.13
CA HIS A 57 -18.07 9.10 -21.27
C HIS A 57 -17.14 9.04 -22.50
N ASP A 58 -16.11 8.19 -22.45
CA ASP A 58 -15.29 7.87 -23.62
C ASP A 58 -16.07 6.95 -24.57
N THR A 59 -15.88 7.13 -25.88
CA THR A 59 -16.50 6.29 -26.92
C THR A 59 -16.00 4.85 -26.83
N LEU A 60 -16.92 3.90 -26.76
CA LEU A 60 -16.61 2.47 -26.67
C LEU A 60 -16.24 1.86 -28.04
N PRO A 61 -15.38 0.82 -28.08
CA PRO A 61 -14.59 0.30 -26.96
C PRO A 61 -13.34 1.16 -26.72
N PHE A 62 -12.93 1.32 -25.46
CA PHE A 62 -11.68 2.00 -25.13
C PHE A 62 -10.75 1.12 -24.31
N LYS A 63 -9.45 1.33 -24.53
CA LYS A 63 -8.37 0.75 -23.77
C LYS A 63 -7.35 1.82 -23.46
N LYS A 64 -7.03 1.99 -22.18
CA LYS A 64 -6.14 3.04 -21.71
C LYS A 64 -5.15 2.48 -20.71
N GLU A 65 -3.92 2.94 -20.81
CA GLU A 65 -2.89 2.69 -19.82
C GLU A 65 -2.65 3.98 -19.04
N ILE A 66 -2.77 3.92 -17.71
CA ILE A 66 -2.53 5.03 -16.80
C ILE A 66 -1.52 4.54 -15.75
N ASN A 67 -0.30 5.08 -15.79
CA ASN A 67 0.75 4.78 -14.80
C ASN A 67 1.01 3.27 -14.57
N GLY A 68 0.90 2.45 -15.62
CA GLY A 68 1.09 0.98 -15.55
C GLY A 68 -0.14 0.18 -15.09
N TYR A 69 -1.27 0.86 -14.89
CA TYR A 69 -2.60 0.26 -14.78
C TYR A 69 -3.28 0.30 -16.13
N PHE A 70 -3.92 -0.80 -16.52
CA PHE A 70 -4.66 -0.90 -17.76
C PHE A 70 -6.14 -0.92 -17.44
N ILE A 71 -6.90 -0.12 -18.17
CA ILE A 71 -8.34 -0.04 -18.06
C ILE A 71 -8.90 -0.32 -19.44
N GLU A 72 -9.86 -1.22 -19.52
CA GLU A 72 -10.55 -1.59 -20.75
C GLU A 72 -12.05 -1.62 -20.49
N GLN A 73 -12.79 -1.01 -21.40
CA GLN A 73 -14.23 -1.09 -21.43
C GLN A 73 -14.66 -1.59 -22.82
N ILE A 74 -15.15 -2.82 -22.85
CA ILE A 74 -15.63 -3.48 -24.08
C ILE A 74 -17.12 -3.22 -24.27
N ASN A 75 -17.89 -3.17 -23.18
CA ASN A 75 -19.35 -3.03 -23.18
C ASN A 75 -19.77 -1.82 -22.34
N GLU A 76 -20.95 -1.26 -22.61
CA GLU A 76 -21.55 -0.18 -21.79
C GLU A 76 -21.83 -0.62 -20.34
N GLU A 77 -21.98 -1.92 -20.10
CA GLU A 77 -22.40 -2.47 -18.81
C GLU A 77 -21.24 -2.85 -17.88
N GLU A 78 -19.99 -2.95 -18.37
CA GLU A 78 -18.86 -3.44 -17.57
C GLU A 78 -17.55 -2.77 -17.95
N ILE A 79 -16.83 -2.26 -16.94
CA ILE A 79 -15.48 -1.74 -17.05
C ILE A 79 -14.51 -2.60 -16.25
N CYS A 80 -13.38 -2.97 -16.86
CA CYS A 80 -12.35 -3.79 -16.25
C CYS A 80 -11.03 -3.05 -16.13
N GLY A 81 -10.34 -3.24 -15.01
CA GLY A 81 -9.00 -2.73 -14.75
C GLY A 81 -8.06 -3.86 -14.33
N TRP A 82 -6.81 -3.81 -14.77
CA TRP A 82 -5.76 -4.69 -14.29
C TRP A 82 -4.46 -3.95 -13.98
N SER A 83 -3.89 -4.29 -12.84
CA SER A 83 -2.51 -4.00 -12.44
C SER A 83 -1.63 -5.22 -12.69
N ARG A 84 -0.33 -5.12 -12.43
CA ARG A 84 0.59 -6.28 -12.48
C ARG A 84 0.22 -7.40 -11.51
N LYS A 85 -0.57 -7.11 -10.46
CA LYS A 85 -0.88 -8.06 -9.38
C LYS A 85 -2.38 -8.37 -9.27
N ASN A 86 -3.25 -7.45 -9.68
CA ASN A 86 -4.68 -7.53 -9.43
C ASN A 86 -5.49 -7.26 -10.69
N LYS A 87 -6.62 -7.96 -10.85
CA LYS A 87 -7.64 -7.67 -11.87
C LYS A 87 -8.98 -7.44 -11.18
N LYS A 88 -9.68 -6.37 -11.54
CA LYS A 88 -11.04 -6.09 -11.08
C LYS A 88 -11.91 -5.60 -12.23
N CYS A 89 -13.17 -6.01 -12.21
CA CYS A 89 -14.18 -5.50 -13.11
C CYS A 89 -15.36 -5.01 -12.27
N ILE A 90 -16.02 -3.96 -12.75
CA ILE A 90 -17.15 -3.32 -12.09
C ILE A 90 -18.27 -3.23 -13.12
N THR A 91 -19.46 -3.67 -12.74
CA THR A 91 -20.67 -3.48 -13.52
C THR A 91 -21.20 -2.06 -13.31
N LEU A 92 -21.42 -1.35 -14.40
CA LEU A 92 -21.96 0.00 -14.39
C LEU A 92 -23.48 -0.04 -14.18
N PRO A 93 -24.04 0.79 -13.30
CA PRO A 93 -25.49 0.91 -13.18
C PRO A 93 -26.05 1.51 -14.49
N LYS A 94 -27.12 0.90 -15.00
CA LYS A 94 -27.90 1.38 -16.15
C LYS A 94 -28.57 2.72 -15.89
#